data_AF-A0A4U1AIW6-F1
#
_entry.id   AF-A0A4U1AIW6-F1
#
_cell.length_a   1.000
_cell.length_b   1.000
_cell.length_c   1.000
_cell.angle_alpha   90.00
_cell.angle_beta   90.00
_cell.angle_gamma   90.00
#
_symmetry.space_group_name_H-M   'P 1'
#
loop_
_entity.id
_entity.type
_entity.pdbx_description
1 polymer ?
#
loop_
_entity_poly.entity_id
_entity_poly.type
_entity_poly.pdbx_seq_one_letter_code
_entity_poly.pdbx_strand_id
1 'polypeptide(L)'
;MKETSHEKRRLTKEEILEKKISMIKERGSRVMKINSPLGSIMFNVLRQFDQAYAHFKGQLGEPGGISHEAGAELMDEARKITMAFSEFTGQLSKQVRFKYYVPQELQEMRQVTNRKKDELSTK
;
A
#
# COMPACT_ATOMS: atom_id res chain seq x y z
N MET A 1 16.62 -1.85 43.65
CA MET A 1 15.68 -1.09 42.80
C MET A 1 16.45 -0.32 41.76
N LYS A 2 16.23 -0.56 40.46
CA LYS A 2 16.51 0.39 39.38
C LYS A 2 15.50 0.12 38.27
N GLU A 3 14.55 1.03 38.14
CA GLU A 3 13.49 1.04 37.15
C GLU A 3 14.09 1.26 35.75
N THR A 4 13.71 0.42 34.78
CA THR A 4 13.94 0.63 33.36
C THR A 4 12.68 1.23 32.73
N SER A 5 12.46 2.54 32.94
CA SER A 5 11.47 3.27 32.16
C SER A 5 12.11 3.77 30.86
N HIS A 6 11.99 2.99 29.78
CA HIS A 6 12.12 3.55 28.43
C HIS A 6 10.84 4.33 28.09
N GLU A 7 10.65 5.47 28.75
CA GLU A 7 9.66 6.45 28.33
C GLU A 7 10.15 7.05 27.00
N LYS A 8 9.59 6.54 25.89
CA LYS A 8 9.79 7.14 24.57
C LYS A 8 9.23 8.56 24.61
N ARG A 9 10.13 9.55 24.78
CA ARG A 9 9.82 10.98 24.75
C ARG A 9 8.94 11.30 23.53
N ARG A 10 7.75 11.87 23.76
CA ARG A 10 6.88 12.35 22.69
C ARG A 10 7.57 13.53 22.00
N LEU A 11 7.83 13.37 20.71
CA LEU A 11 8.46 14.40 19.86
C LEU A 11 7.54 15.61 19.73
N THR A 12 8.12 16.80 19.68
CA THR A 12 7.38 18.05 19.42
C THR A 12 6.90 18.09 17.96
N LYS A 13 5.92 18.96 17.67
CA LYS A 13 5.39 19.10 16.29
C LYS A 13 6.47 19.52 15.28
N GLU A 14 7.42 20.34 15.73
CA GLU A 14 8.58 20.81 14.96
C GLU A 14 9.58 19.67 14.72
N GLU A 15 9.91 18.89 15.75
CA GLU A 15 10.80 17.71 15.64
C GLU A 15 10.20 16.62 14.73
N ILE A 16 8.88 16.45 14.75
CA ILE A 16 8.16 15.56 13.82
C ILE A 16 8.29 16.07 12.38
N LEU A 17 8.22 17.39 12.18
CA LEU A 17 8.37 18.00 10.86
C LEU A 17 9.81 17.82 10.36
N GLU A 18 10.81 18.09 11.19
CA GLU A 18 12.22 17.93 10.85
C GLU A 18 12.60 16.48 10.56
N LYS A 19 12.11 15.51 11.34
CA LYS A 19 12.29 14.07 11.01
C LYS A 19 11.65 13.70 9.67
N LYS A 20 10.47 14.23 9.38
CA LYS A 20 9.81 14.05 8.07
C LYS A 20 10.65 14.66 6.94
N ILE A 21 11.29 15.80 7.19
CA ILE A 21 12.19 16.48 6.24
C ILE A 21 13.50 15.72 6.05
N SER A 22 14.07 15.10 7.09
CA SER A 22 15.34 14.36 6.97
C SER A 22 15.19 13.07 6.16
N MET A 23 14.04 12.40 6.23
CA MET A 23 13.71 11.23 5.41
C MET A 23 13.62 11.52 3.90
N ILE A 24 13.51 12.78 3.51
CA ILE A 24 13.45 13.23 2.09
C ILE A 24 14.78 12.96 1.37
N LYS A 25 15.88 12.75 2.10
CA LYS A 25 17.21 12.58 1.51
C LYS A 25 17.45 11.20 0.89
N GLU A 26 16.53 10.25 1.04
CA GLU A 26 16.63 8.92 0.44
C GLU A 26 16.05 8.88 -0.99
N ARG A 27 16.76 8.22 -1.91
CA ARG A 27 16.35 8.11 -3.31
C ARG A 27 15.05 7.30 -3.41
N GLY A 28 13.99 7.94 -3.88
CA GLY A 28 12.66 7.32 -4.02
C GLY A 28 11.65 7.72 -2.93
N SER A 29 12.08 8.47 -1.91
CA SER A 29 11.18 9.01 -0.89
C SER A 29 10.12 9.94 -1.49
N ARG A 30 8.86 9.73 -1.11
CA ARG A 30 7.73 10.61 -1.47
C ARG A 30 7.12 11.22 -0.21
N VAL A 31 6.89 12.53 -0.23
CA VAL A 31 6.20 13.24 0.85
C VAL A 31 4.76 13.46 0.45
N MET A 32 3.82 13.03 1.30
CA MET A 32 2.39 13.22 1.10
C MET A 32 1.77 13.90 2.32
N LYS A 33 0.99 14.96 2.10
CA LYS A 33 0.14 15.56 3.14
C LYS A 33 -1.16 14.76 3.25
N ILE A 34 -1.42 14.23 4.44
CA ILE A 34 -2.64 13.47 4.74
C ILE A 34 -3.55 14.34 5.61
N ASN A 35 -4.78 14.56 5.13
CA ASN A 35 -5.72 15.50 5.76
C ASN A 35 -6.82 14.80 6.59
N SER A 36 -6.89 13.47 6.60
CA SER A 36 -7.95 12.73 7.31
C SER A 36 -7.40 11.64 8.23
N PRO A 37 -8.06 11.35 9.37
CA PRO A 37 -7.70 10.23 10.25
C PRO A 37 -7.71 8.89 9.50
N LEU A 38 -8.71 8.65 8.66
CA LEU A 38 -8.82 7.44 7.84
C LEU A 38 -7.64 7.31 6.87
N GLY A 39 -7.24 8.40 6.20
CA GLY A 39 -6.08 8.42 5.32
C GLY A 39 -4.77 8.13 6.06
N SER A 40 -4.65 8.54 7.32
CA SER A 40 -3.49 8.25 8.16
C SER A 40 -3.38 6.75 8.47
N ILE A 41 -4.51 6.11 8.79
CA ILE A 41 -4.59 4.66 8.99
C ILE A 41 -4.21 3.93 7.70
N MET A 42 -4.82 4.30 6.57
CA MET A 42 -4.52 3.69 5.26
C MET A 42 -3.04 3.82 4.89
N PHE A 43 -2.43 4.97 5.16
CA PHE A 43 -1.00 5.16 4.91
C PHE A 43 -0.13 4.27 5.80
N ASN A 44 -0.48 4.10 7.08
CA ASN A 44 0.24 3.20 7.96
C ASN A 44 0.13 1.73 7.51
N VAL A 45 -1.06 1.32 7.03
CA VAL A 45 -1.27 -0.01 6.44
C VAL A 45 -0.44 -0.17 5.18
N LEU A 46 -0.44 0.82 4.27
CA LEU A 46 0.37 0.80 3.05
C LEU A 46 1.87 0.69 3.37
N ARG A 47 2.35 1.40 4.40
CA ARG A 47 3.74 1.31 4.86
C ARG A 47 4.07 -0.10 5.37
N GLN A 48 3.19 -0.71 6.15
CA GLN A 48 3.39 -2.08 6.63
C GLN A 48 3.33 -3.10 5.49
N PHE A 49 2.44 -2.89 4.52
CA PHE A 49 2.39 -3.68 3.30
C PHE A 49 3.71 -3.62 2.52
N ASP A 50 4.26 -2.43 2.30
CA ASP A 50 5.53 -2.25 1.58
C ASP A 50 6.70 -2.96 2.28
N GLN A 51 6.75 -2.87 3.62
CA GLN A 51 7.71 -3.63 4.43
C GLN A 51 7.51 -5.15 4.28
N ALA A 52 6.27 -5.63 4.39
CA ALA A 52 5.94 -7.04 4.22
C ALA A 52 6.29 -7.53 2.81
N TYR A 53 6.09 -6.70 1.78
CA TYR A 53 6.41 -7.02 0.40
C TYR A 53 7.92 -7.19 0.16
N ALA A 54 8.76 -6.40 0.84
CA ALA A 54 10.21 -6.60 0.82
C ALA A 54 10.61 -7.96 1.41
N HIS A 55 10.01 -8.36 2.54
CA HIS A 55 10.22 -9.69 3.13
C HIS A 55 9.71 -10.81 2.23
N PHE A 56 8.50 -10.65 1.67
CA PHE A 56 7.90 -11.59 0.72
C PHE A 56 8.83 -11.90 -0.45
N LYS A 57 9.42 -10.88 -1.08
CA LYS A 57 10.37 -11.07 -2.20
C LYS A 57 11.60 -11.89 -1.81
N GLY A 58 12.09 -11.71 -0.59
CA GLY A 58 13.23 -12.47 -0.08
C GLY A 58 12.90 -13.92 0.31
N GLN A 59 11.62 -14.28 0.41
CA GLN A 59 11.16 -15.62 0.78
C GLN A 59 10.53 -16.39 -0.39
N LEU A 60 10.35 -15.73 -1.54
CA LEU A 60 9.66 -16.32 -2.69
C LEU A 60 10.58 -17.32 -3.41
N GLY A 61 10.20 -18.61 -3.40
CA GLY A 61 10.98 -19.69 -4.02
C GLY A 61 12.10 -20.24 -3.14
N GLU A 62 12.28 -19.73 -1.93
CA GLU A 62 13.27 -20.23 -0.97
C GLU A 62 12.81 -21.54 -0.30
N PRO A 63 13.73 -22.48 0.02
CA PRO A 63 13.40 -23.67 0.80
C PRO A 63 12.82 -23.31 2.18
N GLY A 64 11.58 -23.73 2.46
CA GLY A 64 10.86 -23.36 3.68
C GLY A 64 10.23 -21.94 3.66
N GLY A 65 10.35 -21.24 2.53
CA GLY A 65 9.69 -19.96 2.24
C GLY A 65 8.34 -20.13 1.55
N ILE A 66 7.93 -19.11 0.79
CA ILE A 66 6.66 -19.09 0.07
C ILE A 66 6.86 -19.65 -1.34
N SER A 67 6.00 -20.58 -1.75
CA SER A 67 6.04 -21.12 -3.12
C SER A 67 5.67 -20.05 -4.16
N HIS A 68 6.13 -20.21 -5.40
CA HIS A 68 5.76 -19.28 -6.48
C HIS A 68 4.25 -19.23 -6.73
N GLU A 69 3.55 -20.35 -6.57
CA GLU A 69 2.10 -20.44 -6.72
C GLU A 69 1.37 -19.65 -5.63
N ALA A 70 1.66 -19.93 -4.35
CA ALA A 70 1.07 -19.19 -3.24
C ALA A 70 1.42 -17.69 -3.31
N GLY A 71 2.64 -17.36 -3.75
CA GLY A 71 3.03 -15.99 -3.98
C GLY A 71 2.24 -15.31 -5.11
N ALA A 72 1.94 -16.02 -6.19
CA ALA A 72 1.13 -15.51 -7.28
C ALA A 72 -0.32 -15.24 -6.85
N GLU A 73 -0.90 -16.11 -6.00
CA GLU A 73 -2.23 -15.92 -5.42
C GLU A 73 -2.30 -14.68 -4.53
N LEU A 74 -1.34 -14.51 -3.61
CA LEU A 74 -1.25 -13.32 -2.76
C LEU A 74 -1.12 -12.03 -3.59
N MET A 75 -0.33 -12.06 -4.66
CA MET A 75 -0.20 -10.91 -5.56
C MET A 75 -1.48 -10.63 -6.35
N ASP A 76 -2.26 -11.66 -6.67
CA ASP A 76 -3.55 -11.50 -7.31
C ASP A 76 -4.58 -10.87 -6.39
N GLU A 77 -4.59 -11.27 -5.12
CA GLU A 77 -5.41 -10.65 -4.09
C GLU A 77 -5.04 -9.19 -3.87
N ALA A 78 -3.74 -8.87 -3.77
CA ALA A 78 -3.27 -7.49 -3.66
C ALA A 78 -3.72 -6.61 -4.83
N ARG A 79 -3.70 -7.14 -6.07
CA ARG A 79 -4.24 -6.45 -7.25
C ARG A 79 -5.74 -6.19 -7.12
N LYS A 80 -6.54 -7.18 -6.72
CA LYS A 80 -7.99 -7.05 -6.52
C LYS A 80 -8.32 -5.97 -5.49
N ILE A 81 -7.61 -5.95 -4.35
CA ILE A 81 -7.78 -4.93 -3.30
C ILE A 81 -7.47 -3.54 -3.85
N THR A 82 -6.38 -3.40 -4.61
CA THR A 82 -5.99 -2.12 -5.19
C THR A 82 -7.04 -1.60 -6.17
N MET A 83 -7.58 -2.48 -7.03
CA MET A 83 -8.66 -2.15 -7.96
C MET A 83 -9.94 -1.75 -7.23
N ALA A 84 -10.34 -2.50 -6.20
CA ALA A 84 -11.53 -2.21 -5.39
C ALA A 84 -11.41 -0.87 -4.66
N PHE A 85 -10.22 -0.57 -4.12
CA PHE A 85 -9.98 0.71 -3.46
C PHE A 85 -10.05 1.90 -4.43
N SER A 86 -9.51 1.74 -5.65
CA SER A 86 -9.63 2.74 -6.71
C SER A 86 -11.08 2.94 -7.13
N GLU A 87 -11.86 1.87 -7.26
CA GLU A 87 -13.28 1.95 -7.60
C GLU A 87 -14.09 2.67 -6.52
N PHE A 88 -13.89 2.30 -5.25
CA PHE A 88 -14.47 3.00 -4.10
C PHE A 88 -14.14 4.50 -4.13
N THR A 89 -12.87 4.84 -4.37
CA THR A 89 -12.41 6.24 -4.47
C THR A 89 -13.12 6.97 -5.61
N GLY A 90 -13.28 6.30 -6.76
CA GLY A 90 -14.05 6.81 -7.89
C GLY A 90 -15.52 7.05 -7.54
N GLN A 91 -16.18 6.13 -6.83
CA GLN A 91 -17.56 6.29 -6.39
C GLN A 91 -17.71 7.47 -5.41
N LEU A 92 -16.85 7.55 -4.40
CA LEU A 92 -16.81 8.66 -3.45
C LEU A 92 -16.61 9.99 -4.16
N SER A 93 -15.69 10.05 -5.13
CA SER A 93 -15.37 11.28 -5.87
C SER A 93 -16.59 11.86 -6.59
N LYS A 94 -17.46 11.00 -7.16
CA LYS A 94 -18.71 11.42 -7.80
C LYS A 94 -19.67 12.06 -6.82
N GLN A 95 -19.79 11.50 -5.61
CA GLN A 95 -20.69 11.99 -4.57
C GLN A 95 -20.27 13.37 -4.04
N VAL A 96 -18.95 13.61 -3.94
CA VAL A 96 -18.41 14.86 -3.38
C VAL A 96 -17.97 15.86 -4.46
N ARG A 97 -18.31 15.63 -5.73
CA ARG A 97 -17.92 16.46 -6.90
C ARG A 97 -16.41 16.68 -6.99
N PHE A 98 -15.63 15.68 -6.58
CA PHE A 98 -14.18 15.66 -6.73
C PHE A 98 -13.79 14.97 -8.04
N LYS A 99 -12.80 15.49 -8.74
CA LYS A 99 -12.28 14.85 -9.96
C LYS A 99 -11.18 13.87 -9.60
N TYR A 100 -11.53 12.58 -9.55
CA TYR A 100 -10.56 11.50 -9.38
C TYR A 100 -9.96 11.09 -10.74
N TYR A 101 -8.63 10.99 -10.78
CA TYR A 101 -7.89 10.51 -11.94
C TYR A 101 -7.41 9.09 -11.65
N VAL A 102 -7.95 8.11 -12.39
CA VAL A 102 -7.54 6.71 -12.24
C VAL A 102 -6.12 6.54 -12.79
N PRO A 103 -5.17 6.01 -11.98
CA PRO A 103 -3.82 5.69 -12.45
C PRO A 103 -3.83 4.78 -13.67
N GLN A 104 -2.90 5.02 -14.61
CA GLN A 104 -2.82 4.26 -15.87
C GLN A 104 -2.57 2.78 -15.61
N GLU A 105 -1.73 2.46 -14.62
CA GLU A 105 -1.37 1.10 -14.23
C GLU A 105 -2.61 0.28 -13.83
N LEU A 106 -3.61 0.92 -13.22
CA LEU A 106 -4.87 0.26 -12.87
C LEU A 106 -5.78 0.03 -14.06
N GLN A 107 -5.66 0.84 -15.11
CA GLN A 107 -6.38 0.61 -16.36
C GLN A 107 -5.82 -0.63 -17.07
N GLU A 108 -4.51 -0.79 -17.06
CA GLU A 108 -3.82 -1.96 -17.61
C GLU A 108 -4.17 -3.24 -16.83
N MET A 109 -4.18 -3.17 -15.49
CA MET A 109 -4.60 -4.29 -14.65
C MET A 109 -6.03 -4.76 -14.95
N ARG A 110 -6.98 -3.84 -15.15
CA ARG A 110 -8.37 -4.18 -15.53
C ARG A 110 -8.45 -4.98 -16.82
N GLN A 111 -7.65 -4.62 -17.83
CA GLN A 111 -7.67 -5.31 -19.11
C GLN A 111 -7.19 -6.76 -18.99
N VAL A 112 -6.14 -6.99 -18.18
CA VAL A 112 -5.62 -8.35 -17.93
C VAL A 112 -6.63 -9.20 -17.16
N THR A 113 -7.29 -8.64 -16.14
CA THR A 113 -8.31 -9.37 -15.37
C THR A 113 -9.52 -9.76 -16.22
N ASN A 114 -9.99 -8.88 -17.10
CA ASN A 114 -11.13 -9.16 -17.97
C ASN A 114 -10.82 -10.28 -18.98
N ARG A 115 -9.64 -10.24 -19.62
CA ARG A 115 -9.20 -11.31 -20.55
C ARG A 115 -9.15 -12.69 -19.89
N LYS A 116 -8.62 -12.78 -18.67
CA LYS A 116 -8.62 -14.04 -17.91
C LYS A 116 -10.03 -14.55 -17.61
N LYS A 117 -10.96 -13.64 -17.33
CA LYS A 117 -12.36 -13.97 -17.03
C LYS A 117 -13.07 -14.53 -18.26
N ASP A 118 -12.79 -13.98 -19.44
CA ASP A 118 -13.35 -14.44 -20.71
C ASP A 118 -12.80 -15.82 -21.09
N GLU A 119 -11.51 -16.08 -20.90
CA GLU A 119 -10.88 -17.40 -21.14
C GLU A 119 -11.43 -18.51 -20.23
N LEU A 120 -11.75 -18.19 -18.97
CA LEU A 120 -12.37 -19.09 -18.01
C LEU A 120 -13.88 -19.31 -18.25
N SER A 121 -14.55 -18.39 -18.94
CA SER A 121 -15.97 -18.52 -19.29
C SER A 121 -16.22 -19.29 -20.59
N THR A 122 -15.16 -19.62 -21.33
CA THR A 122 -15.21 -20.35 -22.61
C THR A 122 -14.72 -21.81 -22.49
N LYS A 123 -14.36 -22.25 -21.27
CA LYS A 123 -14.09 -23.65 -20.92
C LYS A 123 -15.23 -24.21 -20.08
#